data_AF-A0A0F9KBF2-F1
#
_entry.id   AF-A0A0F9KBF2-F1
#
_cell.length_a   1.000
_cell.length_b   1.000
_cell.length_c   1.000
_cell.angle_alpha   90.00
_cell.angle_beta   90.00
_cell.angle_gamma   90.00
#
_symmetry.space_group_name_H-M   'P 1'
#
loop_
_entity.id
_entity.type
_entity.pdbx_description
1 polymer ?
#
loop_
_entity_poly.entity_id
_entity_poly.type
_entity_poly.pdbx_seq_one_letter_code
_entity_poly.pdbx_strand_id
1 'polypeptide(L)'
;MYEGAQDDRQFLQEKNEKDGPVFKIAADPRLTLVGKFLRRSSIDELPQLFNVLAGPMSLVGPRPMWFPEAQQVTGPAKLRAAVKPGLTCLWQISGRSDRSRARTEHRGEHRRL
;
A
#
# COMPACT_ATOMS: atom_id res chain seq x y z
N MET A 1 13.74 -0.88 9.84
CA MET A 1 13.40 0.35 10.60
C MET A 1 14.31 0.39 11.82
N TYR A 2 14.49 1.57 12.42
CA TYR A 2 15.19 1.72 13.70
C TYR A 2 14.17 1.86 14.86
N GLU A 3 14.64 1.74 16.09
CA GLU A 3 13.85 1.85 17.31
C GLU A 3 13.33 3.29 17.53
N GLY A 4 12.03 3.46 17.77
CA GLY A 4 11.39 4.80 17.87
C GLY A 4 10.85 5.36 16.54
N ALA A 5 11.04 4.66 15.42
CA ALA A 5 10.50 5.07 14.10
C ALA A 5 8.96 5.30 14.10
N GLN A 6 8.23 4.68 15.03
CA GLN A 6 6.79 4.87 15.15
C GLN A 6 6.44 6.28 15.65
N ASP A 7 7.20 6.81 16.61
CA ASP A 7 6.97 8.11 17.24
C ASP A 7 7.30 9.25 16.27
N ASP A 8 8.32 9.04 15.43
CA ASP A 8 8.72 9.97 14.37
C ASP A 8 7.64 10.23 13.32
N ARG A 9 6.61 9.39 13.27
CA ARG A 9 5.48 9.58 12.35
C ARG A 9 4.80 10.94 12.55
N GLN A 10 4.68 11.41 13.79
CA GLN A 10 4.04 12.70 14.08
C GLN A 10 4.78 13.86 13.42
N PHE A 11 6.11 13.83 13.45
CA PHE A 11 6.97 14.86 12.84
C PHE A 11 7.09 14.73 11.33
N LEU A 12 6.68 13.59 10.76
CA LEU A 12 6.71 13.34 9.31
C LEU A 12 5.34 13.55 8.65
N GLN A 13 4.31 13.97 9.40
CA GLN A 13 2.96 14.19 8.88
C GLN A 13 2.92 15.22 7.74
N GLU A 14 3.77 16.25 7.81
CA GLU A 14 3.90 17.27 6.76
C GLU A 14 4.45 16.73 5.43
N LYS A 15 5.16 15.60 5.47
CA LYS A 15 5.73 14.94 4.28
C LYS A 15 4.80 13.89 3.68
N ASN A 16 3.58 13.77 4.19
CA ASN A 16 2.60 12.81 3.68
C ASN A 16 2.15 13.17 2.26
N GLU A 17 2.25 12.21 1.34
CA GLU A 17 1.89 12.36 -0.07
C GLU A 17 0.41 12.01 -0.36
N LYS A 18 -0.37 11.72 0.67
CA LYS A 18 -1.76 11.26 0.54
C LYS A 18 -2.70 12.03 1.44
N ASP A 19 -3.81 12.46 0.85
CA ASP A 19 -4.95 12.98 1.61
C ASP A 19 -5.74 11.84 2.27
N GLY A 20 -6.34 12.13 3.42
CA GLY A 20 -7.18 11.19 4.17
C GLY A 20 -6.41 10.39 5.24
N PRO A 21 -6.97 9.25 5.70
CA PRO A 21 -6.47 8.55 6.89
C PRO A 21 -5.18 7.75 6.64
N VAL A 22 -4.76 7.60 5.39
CA VAL A 22 -3.61 6.78 5.00
C VAL A 22 -2.36 7.64 4.93
N PHE A 23 -1.29 7.17 5.54
CA PHE A 23 0.01 7.83 5.48
C PHE A 23 0.95 7.17 4.48
N LYS A 24 1.55 7.96 3.60
CA LYS A 24 2.54 7.50 2.62
C LYS A 24 3.64 8.54 2.40
N ILE A 25 4.88 8.10 2.51
CA ILE A 25 6.08 8.87 2.15
C ILE A 25 6.93 7.96 1.25
N ALA A 26 7.32 8.44 0.06
CA ALA A 26 8.14 7.66 -0.86
C ALA A 26 9.58 7.48 -0.34
N ALA A 27 10.18 8.56 0.17
CA ALA A 27 11.53 8.57 0.73
C ALA A 27 11.49 8.61 2.26
N ASP A 28 10.99 7.54 2.89
CA ASP A 28 10.86 7.48 4.35
C ASP A 28 12.24 7.47 5.04
N PRO A 29 12.59 8.49 5.84
CA PRO A 29 13.89 8.58 6.53
C PRO A 29 14.05 7.49 7.60
N ARG A 30 12.96 6.84 8.01
CA ARG A 30 12.96 5.78 9.03
C ARG A 30 13.42 4.42 8.50
N LEU A 31 13.63 4.34 7.18
CA LEU A 31 14.02 3.11 6.50
C LEU A 31 15.55 2.96 6.47
N THR A 32 16.06 1.99 7.23
CA THR A 32 17.47 1.58 7.20
C THR A 32 17.85 0.97 5.84
N LEU A 33 19.15 0.86 5.54
CA LEU A 33 19.63 0.23 4.28
C LEU A 33 19.10 -1.20 4.11
N VAL A 34 19.12 -1.99 5.20
CA VAL A 34 18.53 -3.33 5.23
C VAL A 34 17.02 -3.27 5.00
N GLY A 35 16.31 -2.32 5.63
CA GLY A 35 14.88 -2.13 5.41
C GLY A 35 14.53 -1.77 3.96
N LYS A 36 15.36 -0.94 3.29
CA LYS A 36 15.24 -0.63 1.86
C LYS A 36 15.39 -1.88 1.00
N PHE A 37 16.37 -2.73 1.31
CA PHE A 37 16.59 -3.99 0.59
C PHE A 37 15.40 -4.95 0.76
N LEU A 38 14.96 -5.20 2.00
CA LEU A 38 13.83 -6.10 2.29
C LEU A 38 12.57 -5.67 1.53
N ARG A 39 12.20 -4.39 1.59
CA ARG A 39 11.04 -3.84 0.89
C ARG A 39 11.16 -3.92 -0.64
N ARG A 40 12.36 -3.74 -1.19
CA ARG A 40 12.61 -3.88 -2.64
C ARG A 40 12.49 -5.33 -3.11
N SER A 41 12.96 -6.26 -2.28
CA SER A 41 12.88 -7.71 -2.54
C SER A 41 11.52 -8.33 -2.20
N SER A 42 10.62 -7.58 -1.53
CA SER A 42 9.32 -8.04 -1.03
C SER A 42 9.41 -9.25 -0.06
N ILE A 43 10.58 -9.47 0.54
CA ILE A 43 10.82 -10.51 1.54
C ILE A 43 10.01 -10.24 2.82
N ASP A 44 9.72 -8.98 3.11
CA ASP A 44 8.91 -8.54 4.24
C ASP A 44 7.42 -8.99 4.16
N GLU A 45 6.96 -9.47 3.00
CA GLU A 45 5.61 -10.00 2.81
C GLU A 45 5.52 -11.52 3.05
N LEU A 46 6.64 -12.26 3.12
CA LEU A 46 6.64 -13.71 3.36
C LEU A 46 5.96 -14.10 4.69
N PRO A 47 6.17 -13.39 5.82
CA PRO A 47 5.43 -13.67 7.05
C PRO A 47 3.90 -13.58 6.88
N GLN A 48 3.41 -12.67 6.02
CA GLN A 48 1.98 -12.50 5.77
C GLN A 48 1.41 -13.62 4.89
N LEU A 49 2.23 -14.25 4.03
CA LEU A 49 1.80 -15.41 3.25
C LEU A 49 1.41 -16.59 4.16
N PHE A 50 2.12 -16.79 5.28
CA PHE A 50 1.72 -17.79 6.28
C PHE A 50 0.34 -17.50 6.88
N ASN A 51 -0.05 -16.24 7.06
CA ASN A 51 -1.39 -15.88 7.53
C ASN A 51 -2.49 -16.17 6.49
N VAL A 52 -2.13 -16.19 5.19
CA VAL A 52 -3.04 -16.67 4.15
C VAL A 52 -3.24 -18.18 4.28
N LEU A 53 -2.15 -18.93 4.47
CA LEU A 53 -2.18 -20.38 4.65
C LEU A 53 -2.89 -20.79 5.95
N ALA A 54 -2.71 -20.03 7.03
CA ALA A 54 -3.35 -20.27 8.31
C ALA A 54 -4.84 -19.88 8.34
N GLY A 55 -5.30 -19.08 7.37
CA GLY A 55 -6.72 -18.72 7.19
C GLY A 55 -7.21 -17.35 7.68
N PRO A 56 -6.50 -16.56 8.54
CA PRO A 56 -6.90 -15.20 8.88
C PRO A 56 -6.89 -14.20 7.72
N MET A 57 -6.05 -14.42 6.70
CA MET A 57 -5.94 -13.57 5.52
C MET A 57 -6.37 -14.31 4.25
N SER A 58 -6.67 -13.55 3.20
CA SER A 58 -6.89 -14.02 1.83
C SER A 58 -5.72 -13.61 0.94
N LEU A 59 -5.52 -14.28 -0.19
CA LEU A 59 -4.57 -13.83 -1.21
C LEU A 59 -4.99 -12.47 -1.79
N VAL A 60 -6.29 -12.33 -2.11
CA VAL A 60 -6.89 -11.10 -2.66
C VAL A 60 -7.95 -10.58 -1.68
N GLY A 61 -7.85 -9.30 -1.32
CA GLY A 61 -8.75 -8.64 -0.38
C GLY A 61 -8.34 -7.20 -0.10
N PRO A 62 -9.07 -6.46 0.74
CA PRO A 62 -8.65 -5.12 1.16
C PRO A 62 -7.36 -5.19 1.97
N ARG A 63 -6.44 -4.24 1.71
CA ARG A 63 -5.19 -4.15 2.49
C ARG A 63 -5.52 -3.86 3.96
N PRO A 64 -4.95 -4.60 4.93
CA PRO A 64 -5.13 -4.31 6.35
C PRO A 64 -4.61 -2.90 6.65
N MET A 65 -5.39 -2.15 7.42
CA MET A 65 -5.07 -0.77 7.80
C MET A 65 -4.43 -0.75 9.19
N TRP A 66 -3.56 0.23 9.42
CA TRP A 66 -3.06 0.48 10.77
C TRP A 66 -4.22 0.94 11.66
N PHE A 67 -4.26 0.48 12.91
CA PHE A 67 -5.42 0.64 13.78
C PHE A 67 -5.90 2.11 13.95
N PRO A 68 -5.01 3.09 14.19
CA PRO A 68 -5.39 4.51 14.20
C PRO A 68 -5.98 5.04 12.88
N GLU A 69 -5.53 4.53 11.73
CA GLU A 69 -6.08 4.92 10.42
C GLU A 69 -7.46 4.28 10.23
N ALA A 70 -7.60 3.02 10.66
CA ALA A 70 -8.86 2.28 10.56
C ALA A 70 -9.99 2.94 11.36
N GLN A 71 -9.67 3.54 12.51
CA GLN A 71 -10.65 4.29 13.32
C GLN A 71 -11.18 5.54 12.62
N GLN A 72 -10.40 6.16 11.74
CA GLN A 72 -10.76 7.37 11.02
C GLN A 72 -11.60 7.09 9.76
N VAL A 73 -11.75 5.81 9.36
CA VAL A 73 -12.52 5.44 8.18
C VAL A 73 -14.02 5.56 8.46
N THR A 74 -14.72 6.34 7.63
CA THR A 74 -16.16 6.59 7.73
C THR A 74 -16.92 6.15 6.47
N GLY A 75 -18.25 6.12 6.55
CA GLY A 75 -19.12 5.81 5.42
C GLY A 75 -18.95 4.39 4.85
N PRO A 76 -19.23 4.20 3.54
CA PRO A 76 -19.17 2.90 2.88
C PRO A 76 -17.80 2.21 2.96
N ALA A 77 -16.72 2.98 3.17
CA ALA A 77 -15.37 2.44 3.29
C ALA A 77 -15.19 1.50 4.51
N LYS A 78 -16.06 1.60 5.53
CA LYS A 78 -16.08 0.66 6.67
C LYS A 78 -16.38 -0.78 6.25
N LEU A 79 -17.10 -0.99 5.14
CA LEU A 79 -17.42 -2.33 4.62
C LEU A 79 -16.17 -3.14 4.26
N ARG A 80 -15.03 -2.49 4.05
CA ARG A 80 -13.73 -3.16 3.85
C ARG A 80 -13.33 -4.03 5.04
N ALA A 81 -13.78 -3.71 6.25
CA ALA A 81 -13.51 -4.49 7.45
C ALA A 81 -14.41 -5.74 7.58
N ALA A 82 -15.45 -5.87 6.75
CA ALA A 82 -16.39 -7.01 6.80
C ALA A 82 -15.88 -8.26 6.06
N VAL A 83 -14.77 -8.16 5.33
CA VAL A 83 -14.17 -9.27 4.57
C VAL A 83 -12.74 -9.53 5.03
N LYS A 84 -12.23 -10.73 4.75
CA LYS A 84 -10.85 -11.09 5.10
C LYS A 84 -9.85 -10.11 4.44
N PRO A 85 -8.87 -9.59 5.19
CA PRO A 85 -7.82 -8.76 4.60
C PRO A 85 -7.00 -9.54 3.57
N GLY A 86 -6.54 -8.84 2.55
CA GLY A 86 -5.78 -9.40 1.44
C GLY A 86 -4.28 -9.15 1.54
N LEU A 87 -3.47 -10.11 1.11
CA LEU A 87 -2.04 -9.90 0.84
C LEU A 87 -1.85 -8.92 -0.33
N THR A 88 -2.68 -9.03 -1.38
CA THR A 88 -2.78 -8.04 -2.46
C THR A 88 -4.17 -7.42 -2.55
N CYS A 89 -4.24 -6.20 -3.08
CA CYS A 89 -5.47 -5.44 -3.23
C CYS A 89 -5.45 -4.61 -4.51
N LEU A 90 -6.64 -4.15 -4.96
CA LEU A 90 -6.77 -3.30 -6.16
C LEU A 90 -5.84 -2.07 -6.10
N TRP A 91 -5.76 -1.40 -4.95
CA TRP A 91 -4.88 -0.24 -4.79
C TRP A 91 -3.38 -0.58 -4.94
N GLN A 92 -2.96 -1.76 -4.46
CA GLN A 92 -1.57 -2.22 -4.52
C GLN A 92 -1.15 -2.55 -5.96
N ILE A 93 -2.05 -3.15 -6.75
CA ILE A 93 -1.79 -3.41 -8.17
C ILE A 93 -1.84 -2.11 -8.98
N SER A 94 -2.86 -1.25 -8.76
CA SER A 94 -3.01 0.01 -9.49
C SER A 94 -1.85 0.98 -9.25
N GLY A 95 -1.32 1.04 -8.02
CA GLY A 95 -0.18 1.89 -7.69
C GLY A 95 1.17 1.36 -8.16
N ARG A 96 1.30 0.06 -8.51
CA ARG A 96 2.52 -0.52 -9.10
C ARG A 96 2.51 -0.49 -10.63
N SER A 97 1.33 -0.59 -11.24
CA SER A 97 1.15 -0.70 -12.70
C SER A 97 1.52 0.55 -13.51
N ASP A 98 1.61 1.71 -12.86
CA ASP A 98 1.93 3.00 -13.51
C ASP A 98 3.35 3.08 -14.10
N ARG A 99 4.19 2.05 -13.89
CA ARG A 99 5.53 1.98 -14.50
C ARG A 99 5.59 1.27 -15.85
N SER A 100 4.47 0.78 -16.39
CA SER A 100 4.46 -0.05 -17.62
C SER A 100 3.56 0.45 -18.76
N ARG A 101 2.72 1.47 -18.52
CA ARG A 101 1.76 1.97 -19.53
C ARG A 101 2.18 3.24 -20.28
N ALA A 102 3.43 3.69 -20.12
CA ALA A 102 3.96 4.82 -20.89
C ALA A 102 4.35 4.50 -22.36
N ARG A 103 3.86 3.40 -22.96
CA ARG A 103 4.20 3.05 -24.37
C ARG A 103 3.12 2.31 -25.16
N THR A 104 1.83 2.60 -24.99
CA THR A 104 0.85 2.08 -25.97
C THR A 104 -0.39 2.94 -26.21
N GLU A 105 -0.30 4.25 -26.06
CA GLU A 105 -1.40 5.15 -26.49
C GLU A 105 -0.82 6.36 -27.24
N HIS A 106 -0.12 6.09 -28.34
CA HIS A 106 0.18 7.09 -29.36
C HIS A 106 0.30 6.43 -30.74
N ARG A 107 -0.78 5.78 -31.19
CA ARG A 107 -1.04 5.56 -32.63
C ARG A 107 -2.49 5.11 -32.80
N GLY A 108 -3.36 6.02 -33.26
CA GLY A 108 -4.72 5.62 -33.61
C GLY A 108 -5.74 6.70 -33.90
N GLU A 109 -5.47 8.00 -33.71
CA GLU A 109 -6.31 9.03 -34.33
C GLU A 109 -5.79 9.33 -35.75
N HIS A 110 -6.29 8.59 -36.75
CA HIS A 110 -6.39 9.10 -38.13
C HIS A 110 -7.33 8.25 -38.98
N ARG A 111 -8.60 8.69 -39.05
CA ARG A 111 -9.62 8.57 -40.14
C ARG A 111 -10.98 8.74 -39.45
N ARG A 112 -11.61 9.92 -39.46
CA ARG A 112 -12.36 10.49 -40.60
C ARG A 112 -12.90 9.39 -41.51
N LEU A 113 -14.17 9.02 -41.31
CA LEU A 113 -15.29 9.29 -42.22
C LEU A 113 -16.58 9.24 -41.39
#